data_AF-A0A6J6V159-F1
#
_entry.id   AF-A0A6J6V159-F1
#
_cell.length_a   1.000
_cell.length_b   1.000
_cell.length_c   1.000
_cell.angle_alpha   90.00
_cell.angle_beta   90.00
_cell.angle_gamma   90.00
#
_symmetry.space_group_name_H-M   'P 1'
#
loop_
_entity.id
_entity.type
_entity.pdbx_description
1 polymer ?
#
loop_
_entity_poly.entity_id
_entity_poly.type
_entity_poly.pdbx_seq_one_letter_code
_entity_poly.pdbx_strand_id
1 'polypeptide(L)'
;MKKRGDLARPRHRRPTLGVHYDPDAFGQFSEALARYLGTARFLIVQTVLVIIWITLNVAFIAFQWDPYPFILLNLMFSVQAAYSAPLILLAQNRQEERDRRQAETDRAVAASTQANAEFLARELASVRLALSNVVTTDELREQLEEVVKLLANKGNVVDSNS
;
A
#
# COMPACT_ATOMS: atom_id res chain seq x y z
N MET A 1 -49.64 8.15 34.45
CA MET A 1 -49.18 8.47 33.08
C MET A 1 -48.24 7.38 32.62
N LYS A 2 -48.60 6.64 31.56
CA LYS A 2 -47.91 5.42 31.08
C LYS A 2 -47.15 5.76 29.80
N LYS A 3 -45.82 5.87 29.84
CA LYS A 3 -45.00 6.11 28.65
C LYS A 3 -45.01 4.85 27.77
N ARG A 4 -45.67 4.95 26.62
CA ARG A 4 -45.53 4.05 25.48
C ARG A 4 -44.48 4.66 24.55
N GLY A 5 -43.54 3.85 24.08
CA GLY A 5 -42.64 4.20 22.98
C GLY A 5 -41.22 3.72 23.22
N ASP A 6 -40.93 2.49 22.79
CA ASP A 6 -39.66 2.16 22.10
C ASP A 6 -39.61 0.65 21.78
N LEU A 7 -40.41 0.24 20.78
CA LEU A 7 -40.37 -1.13 20.23
C LEU A 7 -39.90 -1.19 18.76
N ALA A 8 -39.29 -0.11 18.25
CA ALA A 8 -38.88 0.01 16.85
C ALA A 8 -37.38 -0.26 16.60
N ARG A 9 -36.78 -1.23 17.29
CA ARG A 9 -35.44 -1.72 16.94
C ARG A 9 -35.50 -3.23 16.69
N PRO A 10 -35.39 -3.71 15.44
CA PRO A 10 -35.27 -5.13 15.19
C PRO A 10 -33.94 -5.59 15.80
N ARG A 11 -34.02 -6.28 16.94
CA ARG A 11 -32.85 -6.86 17.62
C ARG A 11 -32.43 -8.09 16.83
N HIS A 12 -31.64 -7.88 15.79
CA HIS A 12 -31.02 -8.93 14.99
C HIS A 12 -29.91 -9.61 15.82
N ARG A 13 -30.33 -10.48 16.74
CA ARG A 13 -29.41 -11.32 17.51
C ARG A 13 -28.99 -12.48 16.60
N ARG A 14 -28.02 -12.25 15.71
CA ARG A 14 -27.35 -13.34 14.99
C ARG A 14 -26.58 -14.17 16.03
N PRO A 15 -26.89 -15.46 16.25
CA PRO A 15 -26.02 -16.32 17.03
C PRO A 15 -24.79 -16.58 16.15
N THR A 16 -23.75 -15.76 16.31
CA THR A 16 -22.46 -16.04 15.68
C THR A 16 -21.85 -17.21 16.43
N LEU A 17 -22.06 -18.41 15.90
CA LEU A 17 -21.18 -19.55 16.13
C LEU A 17 -19.85 -19.26 15.40
N GLY A 18 -19.20 -18.17 15.78
CA GLY A 18 -17.93 -17.75 15.22
C GLY A 18 -16.85 -18.54 15.91
N VAL A 19 -16.28 -19.51 15.19
CA VAL A 19 -14.89 -19.91 15.46
C VAL A 19 -14.11 -18.61 15.55
N HIS A 20 -13.67 -18.24 16.76
CA HIS A 20 -12.84 -17.05 16.98
C HIS A 20 -11.50 -17.35 16.31
N TYR A 21 -11.44 -17.08 15.01
CA TYR A 21 -10.21 -17.11 14.26
C TYR A 21 -9.44 -15.86 14.66
N ASP A 22 -8.44 -16.05 15.52
CA ASP A 22 -7.56 -14.99 16.00
C ASP A 22 -6.68 -14.52 14.83
N PRO A 23 -6.96 -13.35 14.24
CA PRO A 23 -6.24 -12.87 13.07
C PRO A 23 -4.79 -12.50 13.40
N ASP A 24 -4.42 -12.29 14.66
CA ASP A 24 -3.07 -11.89 15.03
C ASP A 24 -2.13 -13.09 15.15
N ALA A 25 -2.59 -14.18 15.76
CA ALA A 25 -1.84 -15.44 15.86
C ALA A 25 -1.53 -16.03 14.47
N PHE A 26 -2.50 -16.01 13.56
CA PHE A 26 -2.30 -16.53 12.21
C PHE A 26 -1.44 -15.59 11.33
N GLY A 27 -1.48 -14.28 11.57
CA GLY A 27 -0.65 -13.32 10.83
C GLY A 27 0.85 -13.57 11.04
N GLN A 28 1.23 -13.83 12.29
CA GLN A 28 2.60 -14.19 12.65
C GLN A 28 3.02 -15.56 12.06
N PHE A 29 2.08 -16.50 12.00
CA PHE A 29 2.32 -17.83 11.44
C PHE A 29 2.57 -17.79 9.92
N SER A 30 1.78 -17.04 9.15
CA SER A 30 1.99 -16.88 7.71
C SER A 30 3.33 -16.20 7.40
N GLU A 31 3.72 -15.21 8.20
CA GLU A 31 5.00 -14.51 8.04
C GLU A 31 6.20 -15.38 8.44
N ALA A 32 6.02 -16.29 9.41
CA ALA A 32 6.99 -17.33 9.71
C ALA A 32 7.10 -18.34 8.56
N LEU A 33 5.99 -18.80 7.98
CA LEU A 33 5.98 -19.70 6.83
C LEU A 33 6.61 -19.10 5.59
N ALA A 34 6.32 -17.83 5.28
CA ALA A 34 6.90 -17.13 4.14
C ALA A 34 8.43 -17.03 4.27
N ARG A 35 8.94 -16.71 5.46
CA ARG A 35 10.38 -16.71 5.74
C ARG A 35 10.98 -18.11 5.70
N TYR A 36 10.25 -19.12 6.16
CA TYR A 36 10.71 -20.51 6.17
C TYR A 36 10.81 -21.10 4.76
N LEU A 37 9.78 -20.91 3.92
CA LEU A 37 9.73 -21.42 2.55
C LEU A 37 10.58 -20.62 1.58
N GLY A 38 10.78 -19.31 1.82
CA GLY A 38 11.64 -18.45 0.98
C GLY A 38 13.14 -18.68 1.18
N THR A 39 13.54 -19.48 2.16
CA THR A 39 14.96 -19.73 2.46
C THR A 39 15.45 -20.99 1.75
N ALA A 40 16.50 -20.87 0.91
CA ALA A 40 17.13 -22.01 0.22
C ALA A 40 17.56 -23.17 1.14
N ARG A 41 17.78 -22.88 2.43
CA ARG A 41 18.07 -23.86 3.48
C ARG A 41 16.97 -24.91 3.66
N PHE A 42 15.69 -24.55 3.52
CA PHE A 42 14.59 -25.50 3.67
C PHE A 42 14.64 -26.60 2.61
N LEU A 43 14.87 -26.22 1.34
CA LEU A 43 15.01 -27.17 0.24
C LEU A 43 16.19 -28.12 0.47
N ILE A 44 17.34 -27.61 0.93
CA ILE A 44 18.51 -28.44 1.23
C ILE A 44 18.21 -29.48 2.31
N VAL A 45 17.61 -29.05 3.44
CA VAL A 45 17.26 -29.98 4.53
C VAL A 45 16.25 -31.03 4.06
N GLN A 46 15.22 -30.63 3.30
CA GLN A 46 14.23 -31.54 2.73
C GLN A 46 14.88 -32.58 1.80
N THR A 47 15.78 -32.16 0.91
CA THR A 47 16.49 -33.05 -0.01
C THR A 47 17.39 -34.04 0.76
N VAL A 48 18.13 -33.56 1.76
CA VAL A 48 18.99 -34.42 2.60
C VAL A 48 18.15 -35.45 3.35
N LEU A 49 17.00 -35.05 3.91
CA LEU A 49 16.09 -35.96 4.61
C LEU A 49 15.60 -37.08 3.67
N VAL A 50 15.18 -36.72 2.45
CA VAL A 50 14.77 -37.70 1.43
C VAL A 50 15.91 -38.66 1.07
N ILE A 51 17.14 -38.16 0.88
CA ILE A 51 18.31 -38.99 0.58
C ILE A 51 18.63 -39.95 1.74
N ILE A 52 18.61 -39.45 2.98
CA ILE A 52 18.84 -40.28 4.17
C ILE A 52 17.76 -41.37 4.25
N TRP A 53 16.51 -41.02 4.00
CA TRP A 53 15.39 -41.98 4.04
C TRP A 53 15.56 -43.08 3.01
N ILE A 54 15.87 -42.72 1.75
CA ILE A 54 16.15 -43.68 0.69
C ILE A 54 17.34 -44.57 1.08
N THR A 55 18.40 -43.98 1.62
CA THR A 55 19.63 -44.70 2.02
C THR A 55 19.36 -45.68 3.16
N LEU A 56 18.62 -45.27 4.19
CA LEU A 56 18.20 -46.15 5.30
C LEU A 56 17.32 -47.28 4.79
N ASN A 57 16.39 -46.99 3.88
CA ASN A 57 15.50 -47.99 3.31
C ASN A 57 16.26 -49.06 2.51
N VAL A 58 17.23 -48.63 1.68
CA VAL A 58 18.11 -49.54 0.92
C VAL A 58 19.08 -50.31 1.83
N ALA A 59 19.61 -49.68 2.88
CA ALA A 59 20.50 -50.34 3.83
C ALA A 59 19.78 -51.42 4.68
N PHE A 60 18.49 -51.23 4.96
CA PHE A 60 17.66 -52.15 5.73
C PHE A 60 16.80 -53.08 4.85
N ILE A 61 17.24 -53.41 3.63
CA ILE A 61 16.56 -54.37 2.73
C ILE A 61 16.32 -55.73 3.39
N ALA A 62 17.20 -56.17 4.29
CA ALA A 62 17.08 -57.44 5.02
C ALA A 62 15.83 -57.53 5.93
N PHE A 63 15.25 -56.39 6.34
CA PHE A 63 14.04 -56.33 7.16
C PHE A 63 12.75 -56.13 6.35
N GLN A 64 12.83 -56.00 5.01
CA GLN A 64 11.69 -55.83 4.09
C GLN A 64 10.68 -54.76 4.53
N TRP A 65 11.13 -53.72 5.25
CA TRP A 65 10.23 -52.80 5.95
C TRP A 65 9.49 -51.84 5.00
N ASP A 66 9.97 -51.68 3.76
CA ASP A 66 9.22 -51.04 2.65
C ASP A 66 9.80 -51.50 1.27
N PRO A 67 9.29 -52.60 0.67
CA PRO A 67 9.72 -53.07 -0.64
C PRO A 67 9.38 -52.08 -1.77
N TYR A 68 10.13 -52.11 -2.87
CA TYR A 68 9.86 -51.28 -4.06
C TYR A 68 8.39 -51.43 -4.51
N PRO A 69 7.57 -50.34 -4.58
CA PRO A 69 7.90 -48.92 -4.69
C PRO A 69 7.53 -48.13 -3.41
N PHE A 70 8.49 -47.93 -2.48
CA PHE A 70 8.44 -47.05 -1.28
C PHE A 70 7.04 -46.49 -0.91
N ILE A 71 6.11 -47.35 -0.50
CA ILE A 71 4.69 -46.97 -0.41
C ILE A 71 4.48 -45.95 0.71
N LEU A 72 5.27 -46.05 1.79
CA LEU A 72 5.17 -45.17 2.94
C LEU A 72 5.71 -43.77 2.63
N LEU A 73 6.79 -43.67 1.87
CA LEU A 73 7.33 -42.37 1.43
C LEU A 73 6.33 -41.64 0.53
N ASN A 74 5.75 -42.38 -0.42
CA ASN A 74 4.76 -41.81 -1.32
C ASN A 74 3.48 -41.38 -0.57
N LEU A 75 3.03 -42.18 0.41
CA LEU A 75 1.91 -41.84 1.27
C LEU A 75 2.20 -40.58 2.10
N MET A 76 3.39 -40.50 2.71
CA MET A 76 3.80 -39.34 3.49
C MET A 76 3.87 -38.07 2.64
N PHE A 77 4.44 -38.16 1.43
CA PHE A 77 4.48 -37.02 0.51
C PHE A 77 3.09 -36.59 0.04
N SER A 78 2.19 -37.55 -0.20
CA SER A 78 0.80 -37.26 -0.56
C SER A 78 0.06 -36.53 0.57
N VAL A 79 0.24 -36.98 1.82
CA VAL A 79 -0.32 -36.29 2.99
C VAL A 79 0.33 -34.91 3.18
N GLN A 80 1.65 -34.81 2.96
CA GLN A 80 2.39 -33.54 3.02
C GLN A 80 1.81 -32.51 2.03
N ALA A 81 1.55 -32.92 0.79
CA ALA A 81 0.92 -32.07 -0.21
C ALA A 81 -0.53 -31.72 0.18
N ALA A 82 -1.30 -32.70 0.66
CA ALA A 82 -2.71 -32.52 1.02
C ALA A 82 -2.93 -31.53 2.16
N TYR A 83 -2.06 -31.50 3.20
CA TYR A 83 -2.16 -30.51 4.28
C TYR A 83 -1.55 -29.15 3.91
N SER A 84 -0.60 -29.12 2.98
CA SER A 84 0.02 -27.87 2.52
C SER A 84 -0.98 -27.00 1.76
N ALA A 85 -1.83 -27.59 0.91
CA ALA A 85 -2.83 -26.87 0.12
C ALA A 85 -3.78 -25.96 0.94
N PRO A 86 -4.47 -26.43 2.01
CA PRO A 86 -5.34 -25.57 2.81
C PRO A 86 -4.58 -24.52 3.62
N LEU A 87 -3.37 -24.82 4.11
CA LEU A 87 -2.54 -23.83 4.81
C LEU A 87 -2.08 -22.72 3.87
N ILE A 88 -1.68 -23.07 2.65
CA ILE A 88 -1.29 -22.12 1.61
C ILE A 88 -2.50 -21.28 1.20
N LEU A 89 -3.67 -21.88 1.00
CA LEU A 89 -4.90 -21.15 0.64
C LEU A 89 -5.28 -20.12 1.71
N LEU A 90 -5.18 -20.50 2.99
CA LEU A 90 -5.43 -19.57 4.10
C LEU A 90 -4.37 -18.45 4.17
N ALA A 91 -3.10 -18.76 3.87
CA ALA A 91 -2.05 -17.74 3.79
C ALA A 91 -2.28 -16.78 2.61
N GLN A 92 -2.71 -17.31 1.45
CA GLN A 92 -3.00 -16.54 0.24
C GLN A 92 -4.19 -15.59 0.42
N ASN A 93 -5.32 -16.05 0.96
CA ASN A 93 -6.49 -15.20 1.21
C ASN A 93 -6.14 -13.95 2.04
N ARG A 94 -5.21 -14.10 2.99
CA ARG A 94 -4.77 -12.99 3.85
C ARG A 94 -3.77 -12.07 3.18
N GLN A 95 -2.90 -12.61 2.34
CA GLN A 95 -2.03 -11.78 1.52
C GLN A 95 -2.88 -10.90 0.60
N GLU A 96 -3.90 -11.47 -0.04
CA GLU A 96 -4.84 -10.75 -0.91
C GLU A 96 -5.62 -9.67 -0.14
N GLU A 97 -6.06 -9.93 1.09
CA GLU A 97 -6.69 -8.91 1.95
C GLU A 97 -5.75 -7.76 2.32
N ARG A 98 -4.47 -8.05 2.61
CA ARG A 98 -3.45 -7.02 2.90
C ARG A 98 -3.17 -6.20 1.64
N ASP A 99 -2.94 -6.85 0.51
CA ASP A 99 -2.66 -6.22 -0.78
C ASP A 99 -3.84 -5.33 -1.22
N ARG A 100 -5.07 -5.78 -0.99
CA ARG A 100 -6.27 -4.97 -1.25
C ARG A 100 -6.33 -3.71 -0.38
N ARG A 101 -6.07 -3.83 0.92
CA ARG A 101 -6.06 -2.67 1.84
C ARG A 101 -4.95 -1.68 1.49
N GLN A 102 -3.77 -2.17 1.10
CA GLN A 102 -2.69 -1.34 0.62
C GLN A 102 -3.10 -0.60 -0.66
N ALA A 103 -3.68 -1.29 -1.64
CA ALA A 103 -4.15 -0.68 -2.88
C ALA A 103 -5.25 0.38 -2.66
N GLU A 104 -6.16 0.17 -1.70
CA GLU A 104 -7.19 1.16 -1.34
C GLU A 104 -6.56 2.42 -0.73
N THR A 105 -5.55 2.26 0.13
CA THR A 105 -4.82 3.37 0.74
C THR A 105 -4.02 4.14 -0.31
N ASP A 106 -3.29 3.44 -1.19
CA ASP A 106 -2.51 4.06 -2.26
C ASP A 106 -3.40 4.88 -3.21
N ARG A 107 -4.59 4.37 -3.54
CA ARG A 107 -5.58 5.12 -4.33
C ARG A 107 -6.06 6.39 -3.61
N ALA A 108 -6.33 6.32 -2.31
CA ALA A 108 -6.76 7.47 -1.54
C ALA A 108 -5.65 8.55 -1.46
N VAL A 109 -4.40 8.12 -1.25
CA VAL A 109 -3.23 8.99 -1.25
C VAL A 109 -3.01 9.63 -2.62
N ALA A 110 -3.13 8.86 -3.71
CA ALA A 110 -3.01 9.37 -5.07
C ALA A 110 -4.09 10.42 -5.38
N ALA A 111 -5.34 10.16 -5.01
CA ALA A 111 -6.44 11.12 -5.18
C ALA A 111 -6.20 12.41 -4.39
N SER A 112 -5.75 12.32 -3.14
CA SER A 112 -5.40 13.50 -2.34
C SER A 112 -4.22 14.27 -2.94
N THR A 113 -3.20 13.57 -3.43
CA THR A 113 -2.03 14.19 -4.06
C THR A 113 -2.43 14.95 -5.32
N GLN A 114 -3.30 14.36 -6.16
CA GLN A 114 -3.83 15.03 -7.34
C GLN A 114 -4.62 16.29 -6.97
N ALA A 115 -5.53 16.20 -5.98
CA ALA A 115 -6.30 17.36 -5.53
C ALA A 115 -5.40 18.49 -4.99
N ASN A 116 -4.37 18.16 -4.22
CA ASN A 116 -3.40 19.13 -3.73
C ASN A 116 -2.60 19.78 -4.87
N ALA A 117 -2.19 18.99 -5.87
CA ALA A 117 -1.50 19.51 -7.05
C ALA A 117 -2.39 20.46 -7.87
N GLU A 118 -3.67 20.11 -8.07
CA GLU A 118 -4.64 20.99 -8.73
C GLU A 118 -4.87 22.28 -7.94
N PHE A 119 -4.98 22.19 -6.62
CA PHE A 119 -5.09 23.36 -5.75
C PHE A 119 -3.88 24.28 -5.88
N LEU A 120 -2.66 23.72 -5.75
CA LEU A 120 -1.42 24.47 -5.90
C LEU A 120 -1.26 25.09 -7.29
N ALA A 121 -1.69 24.40 -8.36
CA ALA A 121 -1.66 24.94 -9.71
C ALA A 121 -2.60 26.14 -9.88
N ARG A 122 -3.79 26.09 -9.27
CA ARG A 122 -4.75 27.21 -9.29
C ARG A 122 -4.24 28.40 -8.49
N GLU A 123 -3.68 28.16 -7.30
CA GLU A 123 -3.03 29.20 -6.49
C GLU A 123 -1.83 29.82 -7.22
N LEU A 124 -1.01 29.00 -7.88
CA LEU A 124 0.10 29.51 -8.68
C LEU A 124 -0.37 30.36 -9.87
N ALA A 125 -1.46 29.93 -10.53
CA ALA A 125 -2.05 30.69 -11.63
C ALA A 125 -2.64 32.02 -11.16
N SER A 126 -3.32 32.06 -10.01
CA SER A 126 -3.87 33.29 -9.43
C SER A 126 -2.75 34.26 -9.03
N VAL A 127 -1.69 33.76 -8.39
CA VAL A 127 -0.49 34.54 -8.04
C VAL A 127 0.19 35.09 -9.29
N ARG A 128 0.35 34.27 -10.33
CA ARG A 128 0.92 34.72 -11.61
C ARG A 128 0.10 35.84 -12.26
N LEU A 129 -1.22 35.73 -12.25
CA LEU A 129 -2.11 36.77 -12.80
C LEU A 129 -2.03 38.07 -11.98
N ALA A 130 -2.02 37.97 -10.65
CA ALA A 130 -1.85 39.12 -9.77
C ALA A 130 -0.50 39.82 -10.00
N LEU A 131 0.59 39.07 -10.16
CA LEU A 131 1.90 39.62 -10.51
C LEU A 131 1.95 40.19 -11.93
N SER A 132 1.27 39.58 -12.89
CA SER A 132 1.21 40.08 -14.28
C SER A 132 0.57 41.48 -14.37
N ASN A 133 -0.33 41.82 -13.46
CA ASN A 133 -0.93 43.16 -13.40
C ASN A 133 -0.04 44.20 -12.68
N VAL A 134 0.90 43.75 -11.84
CA VAL A 134 1.80 44.63 -11.05
C VAL A 134 3.14 44.83 -11.77
N VAL A 135 3.53 43.95 -12.68
CA VAL A 135 4.76 44.06 -13.49
C VAL A 135 4.42 44.64 -14.87
N THR A 136 4.08 45.93 -14.93
CA THR A 136 4.23 46.70 -16.17
C THR A 136 5.36 47.71 -15.96
N THR A 137 6.59 47.24 -16.19
CA THR A 137 7.81 48.07 -16.21
C THR A 137 7.69 49.22 -17.22
N ASP A 138 6.86 49.04 -18.25
CA ASP A 138 6.59 50.03 -19.29
C ASP A 138 5.68 51.17 -18.78
N GLU A 139 4.67 50.88 -17.95
CA GLU A 139 3.81 51.89 -17.33
C GLU A 139 4.61 52.75 -16.33
N LEU A 140 5.47 52.09 -15.55
CA LEU A 140 6.38 52.78 -14.64
C LEU A 140 7.40 53.64 -15.39
N ARG A 141 7.82 53.23 -16.61
CA ARG A 141 8.71 54.02 -17.47
C ARG A 141 8.02 55.23 -18.07
N GLU A 142 6.79 55.08 -18.58
CA GLU A 142 6.03 56.21 -19.13
C GLU A 142 5.73 57.26 -18.07
N GLN A 143 5.31 56.83 -16.87
CA GLN A 143 5.09 57.76 -15.76
C GLN A 143 6.39 58.46 -15.33
N LEU A 144 7.53 57.76 -15.34
CA LEU A 144 8.83 58.40 -15.06
C LEU A 144 9.21 59.42 -16.15
N GLU A 145 9.03 59.09 -17.43
CA GLU A 145 9.33 60.00 -18.54
C GLU A 145 8.43 61.24 -18.51
N GLU A 146 7.16 61.07 -18.15
CA GLU A 146 6.21 62.18 -17.99
C GLU A 146 6.64 63.11 -16.85
N VAL A 147 7.01 62.55 -15.69
CA VAL A 147 7.53 63.33 -14.56
C VAL A 147 8.84 64.05 -14.94
N VAL A 148 9.75 63.38 -15.66
CA VAL A 148 11.00 63.98 -16.14
C VAL A 148 10.72 65.12 -17.13
N LYS A 149 9.78 64.96 -18.07
CA LYS A 149 9.35 66.02 -19.00
C LYS A 149 8.73 67.21 -18.28
N LEU A 150 7.89 66.97 -17.27
CA LEU A 150 7.27 68.03 -16.48
C LEU A 150 8.32 68.84 -15.71
N LEU A 151 9.32 68.17 -15.14
CA LEU A 151 10.44 68.83 -14.47
C LEU A 151 11.32 69.62 -15.46
N ALA A 152 11.64 69.05 -16.62
CA ALA A 152 12.42 69.72 -17.66
C ALA A 152 11.72 70.96 -18.23
N ASN A 153 10.40 70.88 -18.48
CA ASN A 153 9.61 72.02 -18.95
C ASN A 153 9.52 73.12 -17.88
N LYS A 154 9.40 72.75 -16.60
CA LYS A 154 9.38 73.72 -15.49
C LYS A 154 10.73 74.42 -15.30
N GLY A 155 11.85 73.75 -15.58
CA GLY A 155 13.17 74.37 -15.64
C GLY A 155 13.29 75.42 -16.75
N ASN A 156 12.83 75.10 -17.96
CA ASN A 156 12.85 76.02 -19.11
C ASN A 156 12.00 77.29 -18.91
N VAL A 157 10.89 77.19 -18.18
CA VAL A 157 10.03 78.34 -17.86
C VAL A 157 10.67 79.28 -16.83
N VAL A 158 11.54 78.77 -15.96
CA VAL A 158 12.25 79.58 -14.96
C VAL A 158 13.44 80.32 -15.60
N ASP A 159 14.14 79.70 -16.55
CA ASP A 159 15.27 80.32 -17.26
C ASP A 159 14.83 81.35 -18.32
N SER A 160 13.61 81.26 -18.86
CA SER A 160 13.09 82.20 -19.87
C SER A 160 12.55 83.53 -19.29
N ASN A 161 12.46 83.67 -17.97
CA ASN A 161 11.88 84.83 -17.29
C ASN A 161 12.91 85.61 -16.45
N SER A 162 14.20 85.36 -16.68
CA SER A 162 15.36 86.09 -16.13
C SER A 162 16.10 86.80 -17.26
#